data_AF-W6MJH3-F1
#
_entry.id   AF-W6MJH3-F1
#
_cell.length_a   1.000
_cell.length_b   1.000
_cell.length_c   1.000
_cell.angle_alpha   90.00
_cell.angle_beta   90.00
_cell.angle_gamma   90.00
#
_symmetry.space_group_name_H-M   'P 1'
#
loop_
_entity.id
_entity.type
_entity.pdbx_description
1 polymer ?
#
loop_
_entity_poly.entity_id
_entity_poly.type
_entity_poly.pdbx_seq_one_letter_code
_entity_poly.pdbx_strand_id
1 'polypeptide(L)'
;MVITTVLSFFTAPTSATYMRFYGYSLNATIFTYLVVLRQTYKAKPVSLVLSQYSSLIRDDNVQYIGLAILLRLSASVPGPVIGGLYPFSIYALFHVLRYIADLVPAVRPRVASVLALNDRAVYIAANAELLLCTSFALPLVKMFLLLGILRNPVYSIRQLVLIAGITVFLRFRYFQSKYTRTVVDGYDMRIAQLVCSPYAPNNAPYIYAAIKGVFTRALEPVRPALKKQ
;
A
#
# COMPACT_ATOMS: atom_id res chain seq x y z
N MET A 1 2.89 -1.72 14.84
CA MET A 1 2.91 -2.94 14.00
C MET A 1 2.44 -4.14 14.80
N VAL A 2 3.14 -4.53 15.86
CA VAL A 2 2.81 -5.75 16.64
C VAL A 2 1.36 -5.78 17.13
N ILE A 3 0.86 -4.71 17.75
CA ILE A 3 -0.51 -4.68 18.28
C ILE A 3 -1.56 -4.83 17.17
N THR A 4 -1.42 -4.11 16.06
CA THR A 4 -2.33 -4.20 14.92
C THR A 4 -2.30 -5.58 14.26
N THR A 5 -1.11 -6.18 14.14
CA THR A 5 -0.94 -7.54 13.62
C THR A 5 -1.57 -8.56 14.56
N VAL A 6 -1.35 -8.47 15.87
CA VAL A 6 -1.94 -9.39 16.87
C VAL A 6 -3.47 -9.27 16.90
N LEU A 7 -4.00 -8.05 16.89
CA LEU A 7 -5.45 -7.81 16.87
C LEU A 7 -6.12 -8.29 15.57
N SER A 8 -5.39 -8.36 14.45
CA SER A 8 -5.91 -8.93 13.20
C SER A 8 -6.27 -10.43 13.31
N PHE A 9 -5.71 -11.13 14.31
CA PHE A 9 -6.05 -12.53 14.60
C PHE A 9 -7.41 -12.67 15.30
N PHE A 10 -7.77 -11.67 16.11
CA PHE A 10 -8.99 -11.59 16.92
C PHE A 10 -9.91 -10.50 16.38
N THR A 11 -10.49 -10.72 15.19
CA THR A 11 -11.43 -9.75 14.60
C THR A 11 -12.74 -9.74 15.39
N ALA A 12 -13.01 -8.64 16.10
CA ALA A 12 -14.31 -8.35 16.67
C ALA A 12 -15.32 -7.93 15.56
N PRO A 13 -16.64 -8.09 15.77
CA PRO A 13 -17.64 -7.55 14.85
C PRO A 13 -17.48 -6.03 14.75
N THR A 14 -17.26 -5.53 13.53
CA THR A 14 -17.19 -4.09 13.27
C THR A 14 -18.58 -3.48 13.27
N SER A 15 -18.76 -2.36 13.98
CA SER A 15 -20.00 -1.58 13.94
C SER A 15 -20.38 -1.21 12.49
N ALA A 16 -21.67 -1.30 12.15
CA ALA A 16 -22.18 -0.91 10.84
C ALA A 16 -21.87 0.56 10.50
N THR A 17 -21.81 1.43 11.53
CA THR A 17 -21.47 2.85 11.37
C THR A 17 -20.02 3.02 10.88
N TYR A 18 -19.08 2.30 11.49
CA TYR A 18 -17.67 2.32 11.08
C TYR A 18 -17.50 1.89 9.61
N MET A 19 -18.21 0.83 9.21
CA MET A 19 -18.19 0.33 7.84
C MET A 19 -18.68 1.35 6.82
N ARG A 20 -19.72 2.13 7.15
CA ARG A 20 -20.24 3.20 6.30
C ARG A 20 -19.22 4.31 6.10
N PHE A 21 -18.62 4.81 7.19
CA PHE A 21 -17.61 5.88 7.10
C PHE A 21 -16.34 5.44 6.35
N TYR A 22 -15.92 4.19 6.53
CA TYR A 22 -14.82 3.61 5.75
C TYR A 22 -15.15 3.61 4.25
N GLY A 23 -16.35 3.15 3.88
CA GLY A 23 -16.83 3.16 2.50
C GLY A 23 -16.92 4.57 1.90
N TYR A 24 -17.46 5.55 2.65
CA TYR A 24 -17.50 6.95 2.21
C TYR A 24 -16.12 7.55 2.01
N SER A 25 -15.17 7.25 2.89
CA SER A 25 -13.79 7.71 2.77
C SER A 25 -13.11 7.17 1.51
N LEU A 26 -13.33 5.89 1.18
CA LEU A 26 -12.82 5.29 -0.05
C LEU A 26 -13.48 5.87 -1.30
N ASN A 27 -14.79 6.08 -1.30
CA ASN A 27 -15.49 6.73 -2.42
C ASN A 27 -14.97 8.16 -2.66
N ALA A 28 -14.78 8.94 -1.59
CA ALA A 28 -14.22 10.28 -1.65
C ALA A 28 -12.77 10.27 -2.18
N THR A 29 -11.97 9.29 -1.76
CA THR A 29 -10.60 9.07 -2.26
C THR A 29 -10.61 8.80 -3.76
N ILE A 30 -11.43 7.85 -4.23
CA ILE A 30 -11.55 7.52 -5.66
C ILE A 30 -11.93 8.77 -6.45
N PHE A 31 -12.93 9.52 -6.01
CA PHE A 31 -13.37 10.74 -6.68
C PHE A 31 -12.25 11.79 -6.76
N THR A 32 -11.53 12.02 -5.66
CA THR A 32 -10.45 13.01 -5.60
C THR A 32 -9.33 12.67 -6.58
N TYR A 33 -8.90 11.42 -6.62
CA TYR A 33 -7.85 11.03 -7.56
C TYR A 33 -8.33 11.02 -9.01
N LEU A 34 -9.61 10.73 -9.29
CA LEU A 34 -10.17 10.90 -10.64
C LEU A 34 -10.07 12.36 -11.11
N VAL A 35 -10.33 13.32 -10.23
CA VAL A 35 -10.12 14.75 -10.52
C VAL A 35 -8.65 15.04 -10.81
N VAL A 36 -7.72 14.52 -10.01
CA VAL A 36 -6.27 14.69 -10.23
C VAL A 36 -5.83 14.10 -11.57
N LEU A 37 -6.31 12.92 -11.94
CA LEU A 37 -6.03 12.33 -13.25
C LEU A 37 -6.60 13.20 -14.38
N ARG A 38 -7.85 13.66 -14.25
CA ARG A 38 -8.46 14.53 -15.26
C ARG A 38 -7.64 15.81 -15.45
N GLN A 39 -7.12 16.40 -14.38
CA GLN A 39 -6.26 17.58 -14.45
C GLN A 39 -4.89 17.28 -15.08
N THR A 40 -4.28 16.16 -14.71
CA THR A 40 -2.96 15.70 -15.21
C THR A 40 -2.99 15.44 -16.72
N TYR A 41 -4.08 14.83 -17.21
CA TYR A 41 -4.23 14.42 -18.61
C TYR A 41 -5.15 15.34 -19.43
N LYS A 42 -5.50 16.54 -18.92
CA LYS A 42 -6.52 17.42 -19.51
C LYS A 42 -6.29 17.78 -20.98
N ALA A 43 -5.02 17.88 -21.38
CA ALA A 43 -4.60 18.30 -22.72
C ALA A 43 -4.52 17.14 -23.74
N LYS A 44 -4.70 15.89 -23.30
CA LYS A 44 -4.60 14.71 -24.17
C LYS A 44 -5.99 14.13 -24.44
N PRO A 45 -6.28 13.71 -25.68
CA PRO A 45 -7.51 12.98 -25.96
C PRO A 45 -7.48 11.62 -25.23
N VAL A 46 -8.64 11.15 -24.79
CA VAL A 46 -8.76 9.90 -23.99
C VAL A 46 -8.18 8.70 -24.73
N SER A 47 -8.36 8.62 -26.05
CA SER A 47 -7.80 7.56 -26.90
C SER A 47 -6.28 7.49 -26.83
N LEU A 48 -5.60 8.64 -26.84
CA LEU A 48 -4.14 8.71 -26.73
C LEU A 48 -3.66 8.30 -25.33
N VAL A 49 -4.36 8.74 -24.28
CA VAL A 49 -4.03 8.35 -22.90
C VAL A 49 -4.16 6.84 -22.71
N LEU A 50 -5.23 6.23 -23.23
CA LEU A 50 -5.45 4.79 -23.16
C LEU A 50 -4.45 4.00 -24.02
N SER A 51 -4.01 4.55 -25.15
CA SER A 51 -2.96 3.92 -25.96
C SER A 51 -1.61 3.83 -25.23
N GLN A 52 -1.38 4.72 -24.25
CA GLN A 52 -0.18 4.77 -23.40
C GLN A 52 -0.36 3.99 -22.09
N TYR A 53 -1.02 2.83 -22.15
CA TYR A 53 -1.39 2.04 -20.96
C TYR A 53 -0.20 1.74 -20.03
N SER A 54 0.99 1.50 -20.59
CA SER A 54 2.20 1.18 -19.83
C SER A 54 2.70 2.36 -18.99
N SER A 55 2.54 3.58 -19.50
CA SER A 55 2.81 4.82 -18.75
C SER A 55 1.74 5.06 -17.69
N LEU A 56 0.47 4.78 -18.03
CA LEU A 56 -0.66 5.00 -17.13
C LEU A 56 -0.56 4.11 -15.88
N ILE A 57 -0.21 2.84 -16.04
CA ILE A 57 -0.03 1.90 -14.91
C ILE A 57 1.14 2.31 -14.01
N ARG A 58 2.13 3.03 -14.55
CA ARG A 58 3.29 3.53 -13.79
C ARG A 58 3.03 4.87 -13.10
N ASP A 59 1.90 5.51 -13.35
CA ASP A 59 1.51 6.75 -12.67
C ASP A 59 1.09 6.45 -11.22
N ASP A 60 1.68 7.17 -10.26
CA ASP A 60 1.38 7.01 -8.84
C ASP A 60 -0.11 7.23 -8.54
N ASN A 61 -0.75 8.23 -9.16
CA ASN A 61 -2.17 8.53 -8.94
C ASN A 61 -3.07 7.39 -9.41
N VAL A 62 -2.73 6.76 -10.54
CA VAL A 62 -3.47 5.61 -11.07
C VAL A 62 -3.34 4.41 -10.12
N GLN A 63 -2.14 4.20 -9.57
CA GLN A 63 -1.90 3.14 -8.59
C GLN A 63 -2.71 3.35 -7.30
N TYR A 64 -2.78 4.59 -6.79
CA TYR A 64 -3.60 4.92 -5.61
C TYR A 64 -5.10 4.76 -5.87
N ILE A 65 -5.60 5.10 -7.06
CA ILE A 65 -6.99 4.77 -7.43
C ILE A 65 -7.21 3.26 -7.44
N GLY A 66 -6.30 2.51 -8.07
CA GLY A 66 -6.37 1.06 -8.11
C GLY A 66 -6.43 0.45 -6.71
N LEU A 67 -5.58 0.93 -5.80
CA LEU A 67 -5.61 0.53 -4.40
C LEU A 67 -6.94 0.91 -3.71
N ALA A 68 -7.43 2.13 -3.90
CA ALA A 68 -8.69 2.58 -3.29
C ALA A 68 -9.89 1.76 -3.78
N ILE A 69 -9.96 1.43 -5.07
CA ILE A 69 -10.97 0.55 -5.66
C ILE A 69 -10.86 -0.85 -5.08
N LEU A 70 -9.65 -1.41 -5.01
CA LEU A 70 -9.41 -2.74 -4.43
C LEU A 70 -9.92 -2.80 -2.98
N LEU A 71 -9.54 -1.83 -2.14
CA LEU A 71 -10.01 -1.72 -0.76
C LEU A 71 -11.53 -1.53 -0.68
N ARG A 72 -12.13 -0.82 -1.64
CA ARG A 72 -13.58 -0.56 -1.68
C ARG A 72 -14.39 -1.80 -2.03
N LEU A 73 -13.90 -2.60 -2.98
CA LEU A 73 -14.50 -3.87 -3.37
C LEU A 73 -14.37 -4.92 -2.25
N SER A 74 -13.27 -4.87 -1.50
CA SER A 74 -13.03 -5.75 -0.36
C SER A 74 -13.70 -5.30 0.94
N ALA A 75 -14.26 -4.09 0.99
CA ALA A 75 -14.75 -3.48 2.23
C ALA A 75 -15.80 -4.32 2.95
N SER A 76 -16.69 -5.00 2.23
CA SER A 76 -17.73 -5.86 2.85
C SER A 76 -17.21 -7.25 3.21
N VAL A 77 -16.42 -7.85 2.32
CA VAL A 77 -15.82 -9.18 2.48
C VAL A 77 -14.49 -9.15 1.73
N PRO A 78 -13.34 -9.39 2.39
CA PRO A 78 -13.13 -9.88 3.76
C PRO A 78 -13.43 -8.88 4.89
N GLY A 79 -13.62 -7.60 4.57
CA GLY A 79 -13.85 -6.54 5.57
C GLY A 79 -12.93 -5.34 5.36
N PRO A 80 -13.03 -4.33 6.24
CA PRO A 80 -12.20 -3.13 6.18
C PRO A 80 -10.75 -3.47 6.53
N VAL A 81 -9.81 -2.89 5.78
CA VAL A 81 -8.39 -3.09 6.04
C VAL A 81 -7.93 -2.07 7.06
N ILE A 82 -7.52 -2.55 8.23
CA ILE A 82 -7.00 -1.67 9.30
C ILE A 82 -5.76 -0.94 8.79
N GLY A 83 -5.78 0.39 8.88
CA GLY A 83 -4.73 1.25 8.35
C GLY A 83 -4.78 1.49 6.83
N GLY A 84 -5.75 0.90 6.12
CA GLY A 84 -5.96 1.08 4.67
C GLY A 84 -6.06 2.54 4.22
N LEU A 85 -6.61 3.40 5.08
CA LEU A 85 -6.81 4.82 4.80
C LEU A 85 -5.60 5.70 5.10
N TYR A 86 -4.62 5.22 5.87
CA TYR A 86 -3.50 6.04 6.35
C TYR A 86 -2.70 6.74 5.24
N PRO A 87 -2.22 6.06 4.18
CA PRO A 87 -1.48 6.76 3.12
C PRO A 87 -2.36 7.82 2.46
N PHE A 88 -3.62 7.52 2.17
CA PHE A 88 -4.55 8.48 1.57
C PHE A 88 -4.76 9.72 2.43
N SER A 89 -4.94 9.54 3.75
CA SER A 89 -5.11 10.67 4.68
C SER A 89 -3.86 11.56 4.75
N ILE A 90 -2.67 10.97 4.71
CA ILE A 90 -1.41 11.73 4.73
C ILE A 90 -1.28 12.57 3.45
N TYR A 91 -1.44 11.97 2.27
CA TYR A 91 -1.36 12.72 1.01
C TYR A 91 -2.46 13.79 0.90
N ALA A 92 -3.70 13.46 1.31
CA ALA A 92 -4.81 14.41 1.29
C ALA A 92 -4.52 15.65 2.14
N LEU A 93 -3.97 15.49 3.34
CA LEU A 93 -3.60 16.62 4.21
C LEU A 93 -2.62 17.57 3.53
N PHE A 94 -1.54 17.05 2.95
CA PHE A 94 -0.53 17.88 2.29
C PHE A 94 -1.04 18.54 1.00
N HIS A 95 -1.92 17.85 0.24
CA HIS A 95 -2.60 18.47 -0.89
C HIS A 95 -3.52 19.62 -0.46
N VAL A 96 -4.32 19.44 0.59
CA VAL A 96 -5.20 20.49 1.12
C VAL A 96 -4.39 21.68 1.63
N LEU A 97 -3.33 21.44 2.40
CA LEU A 97 -2.46 22.51 2.92
C LEU A 97 -1.79 23.29 1.78
N ARG A 98 -1.33 22.60 0.73
CA ARG A 98 -0.76 23.25 -0.45
C ARG A 98 -1.80 24.09 -1.17
N TYR A 99 -3.00 23.57 -1.37
CA TYR A 99 -4.10 24.28 -2.01
C TYR A 99 -4.48 25.54 -1.23
N ILE A 100 -4.60 25.47 0.09
CA ILE A 100 -4.88 26.62 0.95
C ILE A 100 -3.74 27.65 0.86
N ALA A 101 -2.48 27.21 0.82
CA ALA A 101 -1.32 28.10 0.70
C ALA A 101 -1.27 28.87 -0.62
N ASP A 102 -1.83 28.30 -1.69
CA ASP A 102 -1.89 28.90 -3.02
C ASP A 102 -3.12 29.79 -3.20
N LEU A 103 -4.26 29.43 -2.61
CA LEU A 103 -5.49 30.21 -2.67
C LEU A 103 -5.50 31.40 -1.70
N VAL A 104 -4.88 31.25 -0.52
CA VAL A 104 -4.91 32.25 0.56
C VAL A 104 -3.48 32.63 0.95
N PRO A 105 -2.85 33.61 0.25
CA PRO A 105 -1.46 33.99 0.50
C PRO A 105 -1.16 34.39 1.95
N ALA A 106 -2.13 34.99 2.66
CA ALA A 106 -2.00 35.39 4.06
C ALA A 106 -1.75 34.20 5.01
N VAL A 107 -2.19 32.99 4.66
CA VAL A 107 -2.01 31.78 5.46
C VAL A 107 -0.69 31.08 5.11
N ARG A 108 -0.09 31.37 3.96
CA ARG A 108 1.13 30.70 3.45
C ARG A 108 2.27 30.63 4.48
N PRO A 109 2.65 31.71 5.21
CA PRO A 109 3.71 31.62 6.22
C PRO A 109 3.38 30.63 7.35
N ARG A 110 2.09 30.50 7.71
CA ARG A 110 1.62 29.62 8.79
C ARG A 110 1.65 28.15 8.41
N VAL A 111 1.37 27.83 7.15
CA VAL A 111 1.37 26.44 6.65
C VAL A 111 2.72 26.02 6.05
N ALA A 112 3.61 26.97 5.74
CA ALA A 112 4.93 26.68 5.18
C ALA A 112 5.77 25.76 6.08
N SER A 113 5.72 25.95 7.40
CA SER A 113 6.42 25.09 8.36
C SER A 113 5.91 23.64 8.34
N VAL A 114 4.60 23.44 8.16
CA VAL A 114 4.00 22.11 8.04
C VAL A 114 4.33 21.49 6.67
N LEU A 115 4.26 22.27 5.60
CA LEU A 115 4.62 21.83 4.25
C LEU A 115 6.11 21.46 4.14
N ALA A 116 6.99 22.08 4.93
CA ALA A 116 8.40 21.70 5.02
C ALA A 116 8.58 20.27 5.58
N LEU A 117 7.59 19.72 6.28
CA LEU A 117 7.59 18.34 6.77
C LEU A 117 7.13 17.32 5.73
N ASN A 118 6.87 17.72 4.47
CA ASN A 118 6.33 16.85 3.44
C ASN A 118 7.20 15.60 3.21
N ASP A 119 8.53 15.75 3.18
CA ASP A 119 9.43 14.58 3.03
C ASP A 119 9.28 13.56 4.16
N ARG A 120 9.10 14.05 5.40
CA ARG A 120 8.84 13.18 6.56
C ARG A 120 7.47 12.52 6.44
N ALA A 121 6.47 13.25 5.98
CA ALA A 121 5.12 12.72 5.80
C ALA A 121 5.08 11.63 4.70
N VAL A 122 5.77 11.83 3.58
CA VAL A 122 5.88 10.82 2.52
C VAL A 122 6.61 9.58 3.02
N TYR A 123 7.64 9.73 3.87
CA TYR A 123 8.29 8.59 4.53
C TYR A 123 7.33 7.83 5.46
N ILE A 124 6.51 8.55 6.25
CA ILE A 124 5.49 7.95 7.11
C ILE A 124 4.42 7.25 6.26
N ALA A 125 3.99 7.83 5.15
CA ALA A 125 3.05 7.22 4.22
C ALA A 125 3.62 5.94 3.60
N ALA A 126 4.88 5.94 3.16
CA ALA A 126 5.56 4.75 2.66
C ALA A 126 5.62 3.62 3.72
N ASN A 127 5.86 3.98 4.99
CA ASN A 127 5.79 3.01 6.08
C ASN A 127 4.35 2.49 6.30
N ALA A 128 3.35 3.37 6.20
CA ALA A 128 1.94 3.00 6.31
C ALA A 128 1.47 2.10 5.16
N GLU A 129 2.02 2.26 3.96
CA GLU A 129 1.78 1.36 2.82
C GLU A 129 2.29 -0.05 3.12
N LEU A 130 3.50 -0.17 3.68
CA LEU A 130 4.06 -1.48 4.07
C LEU A 130 3.26 -2.14 5.20
N LEU A 131 2.64 -1.36 6.10
CA LEU A 131 1.73 -1.91 7.12
C LEU A 131 0.61 -2.73 6.49
N LEU A 132 0.12 -2.33 5.31
CA LEU A 132 -0.96 -3.04 4.63
C LEU A 132 -0.59 -4.49 4.40
N CYS A 133 0.62 -4.77 3.90
CA CYS A 133 1.07 -6.16 3.70
C CYS A 133 1.14 -6.94 5.01
N THR A 134 1.66 -6.33 6.07
CA THR A 134 1.78 -7.00 7.38
C THR A 134 0.45 -7.30 8.05
N SER A 135 -0.59 -6.50 7.78
CA SER A 135 -1.96 -6.75 8.26
C SER A 135 -2.55 -8.05 7.72
N PHE A 136 -1.99 -8.61 6.64
CA PHE A 136 -2.47 -9.85 6.04
C PHE A 136 -1.62 -11.08 6.35
N ALA A 137 -0.45 -10.92 6.96
CA ALA A 137 0.46 -12.04 7.23
C ALA A 137 -0.18 -13.11 8.13
N LEU A 138 -0.75 -12.73 9.27
CA LEU A 138 -1.41 -13.67 10.19
C LEU A 138 -2.73 -14.24 9.64
N PRO A 139 -3.62 -13.44 9.00
CA PRO A 139 -4.79 -13.97 8.32
C PRO A 139 -4.45 -15.03 7.25
N LEU A 140 -3.35 -14.85 6.50
CA LEU A 140 -2.89 -15.82 5.52
C LEU A 140 -2.47 -17.13 6.17
N VAL A 141 -1.67 -17.07 7.25
CA VAL A 141 -1.25 -18.24 8.03
C VAL A 141 -2.47 -18.98 8.58
N LYS A 142 -3.42 -18.26 9.19
CA LYS A 142 -4.68 -18.81 9.70
C LYS A 142 -5.49 -19.50 8.61
N MET A 143 -5.57 -18.91 7.42
CA MET A 143 -6.29 -19.48 6.28
C MET A 143 -5.70 -20.82 5.84
N PHE A 144 -4.37 -20.99 5.83
CA PHE A 144 -3.76 -22.26 5.48
C PHE A 144 -3.82 -23.29 6.62
N LEU A 145 -3.50 -22.89 7.86
CA LEU A 145 -3.50 -23.79 9.02
C LEU A 145 -4.88 -24.36 9.33
N LEU A 146 -5.94 -23.56 9.18
CA LEU A 146 -7.31 -23.96 9.50
C LEU A 146 -8.11 -24.42 8.28
N LEU A 147 -7.44 -24.73 7.16
CA LEU A 147 -8.07 -25.12 5.90
C LEU A 147 -9.19 -24.15 5.48
N GLY A 148 -8.98 -22.85 5.70
CA GLY A 148 -9.96 -21.78 5.49
C GLY A 148 -10.49 -21.72 4.06
N ILE A 149 -9.68 -22.14 3.07
CA ILE A 149 -10.09 -22.27 1.67
C ILE A 149 -11.23 -23.27 1.51
N LEU A 150 -11.18 -24.40 2.22
CA LEU A 150 -12.23 -25.43 2.18
C LEU A 150 -13.48 -24.98 2.95
N ARG A 151 -13.28 -24.23 4.05
CA ARG A 151 -14.39 -23.77 4.91
C ARG A 151 -15.17 -22.60 4.32
N ASN A 152 -14.48 -21.64 3.72
CA ASN A 152 -15.10 -20.48 3.06
C ASN A 152 -14.24 -20.05 1.85
N PRO A 153 -14.46 -20.67 0.68
CA PRO A 153 -13.65 -20.42 -0.51
C PRO A 153 -13.81 -18.99 -1.02
N VAL A 154 -15.02 -18.42 -0.95
CA VAL A 154 -15.28 -17.05 -1.44
C VAL A 154 -14.50 -16.03 -0.61
N TYR A 155 -14.54 -16.13 0.72
CA TYR A 155 -13.76 -15.26 1.61
C TYR A 155 -12.26 -15.41 1.32
N SER A 156 -11.77 -16.64 1.21
CA SER A 156 -10.35 -16.95 1.02
C SER A 156 -9.83 -16.44 -0.32
N ILE A 157 -10.58 -16.62 -1.42
CA ILE A 157 -10.24 -16.09 -2.75
C ILE A 157 -10.22 -14.56 -2.72
N ARG A 158 -11.22 -13.92 -2.13
CA ARG A 158 -11.26 -12.44 -2.02
C ARG A 158 -10.09 -11.90 -1.20
N GLN A 159 -9.72 -12.59 -0.12
CA GLN A 159 -8.55 -12.27 0.70
C GLN A 159 -7.25 -12.41 -0.11
N LEU A 160 -7.11 -13.49 -0.89
CA LEU A 160 -5.94 -13.69 -1.76
C LEU A 160 -5.84 -12.61 -2.85
N VAL A 161 -6.95 -12.23 -3.48
CA VAL A 161 -6.99 -11.14 -4.47
C VAL A 161 -6.56 -9.81 -3.84
N LEU A 162 -7.03 -9.52 -2.63
CA LEU A 162 -6.64 -8.32 -1.89
C LEU A 162 -5.14 -8.29 -1.58
N ILE A 163 -4.58 -9.40 -1.09
CA ILE A 163 -3.15 -9.54 -0.81
C ILE A 163 -2.33 -9.40 -2.09
N ALA A 164 -2.74 -10.06 -3.17
CA ALA A 164 -2.06 -9.98 -4.46
C ALA A 164 -2.06 -8.53 -5.00
N GLY A 165 -3.20 -7.84 -4.94
CA GLY A 165 -3.31 -6.46 -5.41
C GLY A 165 -2.46 -5.48 -4.58
N ILE A 166 -2.44 -5.62 -3.25
CA ILE A 166 -1.57 -4.82 -2.38
C ILE A 166 -0.09 -5.13 -2.64
N THR A 167 0.26 -6.38 -2.90
CA THR A 167 1.64 -6.78 -3.23
C THR A 167 2.08 -6.15 -4.56
N VAL A 168 1.22 -6.16 -5.57
CA VAL A 168 1.50 -5.49 -6.86
C VAL A 168 1.65 -3.98 -6.68
N PHE A 169 0.77 -3.35 -5.90
CA PHE A 169 0.89 -1.93 -5.54
C PHE A 169 2.24 -1.62 -4.89
N LEU A 170 2.60 -2.35 -3.83
CA LEU A 170 3.86 -2.16 -3.11
C LEU A 170 5.09 -2.42 -3.98
N ARG A 171 5.00 -3.36 -4.92
CA ARG A 171 6.04 -3.61 -5.90
C ARG A 171 6.29 -2.37 -6.77
N PHE A 172 5.25 -1.77 -7.35
CA PHE A 172 5.41 -0.53 -8.12
C PHE A 172 6.03 0.57 -7.26
N ARG A 173 5.54 0.74 -6.04
CA ARG A 173 6.06 1.73 -5.08
C ARG A 173 7.53 1.52 -4.75
N TYR A 174 8.00 0.28 -4.55
CA TYR A 174 9.41 -0.01 -4.27
C TYR A 174 10.34 0.44 -5.42
N PHE A 175 9.92 0.25 -6.67
CA PHE A 175 10.72 0.64 -7.83
C PHE A 175 10.66 2.14 -8.14
N GLN A 176 9.54 2.80 -7.84
CA GLN A 176 9.31 4.20 -8.20
C GLN A 176 9.64 5.20 -7.07
N SER A 177 9.42 4.82 -5.81
CA SER A 177 9.58 5.70 -4.65
C SER A 177 10.87 5.40 -3.88
N LYS A 178 11.74 6.41 -3.80
CA LYS A 178 12.94 6.35 -2.96
C LYS A 178 12.58 6.11 -1.48
N TYR A 179 11.49 6.70 -1.00
CA TYR A 179 11.07 6.59 0.40
C TYR A 179 10.64 5.15 0.73
N THR A 180 9.84 4.52 -0.14
CA THR A 180 9.42 3.13 0.03
C THR A 180 10.62 2.19 0.04
N ARG A 181 11.59 2.42 -0.85
CA ARG A 181 12.85 1.66 -0.86
C ARG A 181 13.63 1.81 0.45
N THR A 182 13.86 3.05 0.91
CA THR A 182 14.54 3.30 2.18
C THR A 182 13.86 2.61 3.36
N VAL A 183 12.52 2.62 3.41
CA VAL A 183 11.79 1.95 4.49
C VAL A 183 11.96 0.43 4.41
N VAL A 184 11.82 -0.16 3.22
CA VAL A 184 12.01 -1.62 3.02
C VAL A 184 13.42 -2.05 3.40
N ASP A 185 14.44 -1.34 2.89
CA ASP A 185 15.85 -1.64 3.18
C ASP A 185 16.16 -1.46 4.68
N GLY A 186 15.53 -0.47 5.32
CA GLY A 186 15.62 -0.26 6.77
C GLY A 186 15.03 -1.42 7.58
N TYR A 187 13.91 -2.00 7.15
CA TYR A 187 13.35 -3.21 7.78
C TYR A 187 14.22 -4.44 7.53
N ASP A 188 14.74 -4.60 6.31
CA ASP A 188 15.65 -5.68 5.93
C ASP A 188 16.90 -5.68 6.82
N MET A 189 17.52 -4.51 7.00
CA MET A 189 18.67 -4.33 7.90
C MET A 189 18.33 -4.70 9.36
N ARG A 190 17.17 -4.27 9.87
CA ARG A 190 16.75 -4.60 11.25
C ARG A 190 16.50 -6.10 11.43
N ILE A 191 15.89 -6.76 10.47
CA ILE A 191 15.67 -8.21 10.52
C ILE A 191 17.03 -8.92 10.46
N ALA A 192 17.94 -8.51 9.57
CA ALA A 192 19.28 -9.07 9.50
C ALA A 192 20.03 -8.92 10.83
N GLN A 193 19.95 -7.76 11.50
CA GLN A 193 20.54 -7.53 12.82
C GLN A 193 19.97 -8.46 13.89
N LEU A 194 18.66 -8.67 13.91
CA LEU A 194 18.01 -9.58 14.87
C LEU A 194 18.41 -11.04 14.63
N VAL A 195 18.43 -11.45 13.37
CA VAL A 195 18.69 -12.83 12.96
C VAL A 195 20.17 -13.20 13.11
N CYS A 196 21.08 -12.25 12.93
CA CYS A 196 22.52 -12.42 13.18
C CYS A 196 22.92 -12.08 14.63
N SER A 197 21.95 -11.86 15.54
CA SER A 197 22.26 -11.57 16.93
C SER A 197 22.79 -12.82 17.65
N PRO A 198 23.66 -12.68 18.66
CA PRO A 198 24.18 -13.83 19.43
C PRO A 198 23.10 -14.65 20.14
N TYR A 199 21.90 -14.06 20.34
CA TYR A 199 20.77 -14.69 20.99
C TYR A 199 19.80 -15.38 20.00
N ALA A 200 20.05 -15.26 18.69
CA ALA A 200 19.23 -15.89 17.68
C ALA A 200 19.60 -17.37 17.51
N PRO A 201 18.63 -18.24 17.14
CA PRO A 201 18.92 -19.62 16.78
C PRO A 201 19.94 -19.70 15.63
N ASN A 202 20.88 -20.64 15.69
CA ASN A 202 21.96 -20.81 14.69
C ASN A 202 21.45 -20.96 13.25
N ASN A 203 20.23 -21.47 13.06
CA ASN A 203 19.60 -21.65 11.75
C ASN A 203 18.87 -20.40 11.23
N ALA A 204 18.64 -19.39 12.07
CA ALA A 204 17.84 -18.22 11.72
C ALA A 204 18.38 -17.45 10.49
N PRO A 205 19.71 -17.22 10.33
CA PRO A 205 20.25 -16.56 9.14
C PRO A 205 19.95 -17.30 7.83
N TYR A 206 20.03 -18.64 7.86
CA TYR A 206 19.75 -19.48 6.70
C TYR A 206 18.27 -19.45 6.31
N ILE A 207 17.38 -19.53 7.31
CA ILE A 207 15.93 -19.44 7.10
C ILE A 207 15.56 -18.07 6.51
N TYR A 208 16.12 -17.00 7.08
CA TYR A 208 15.88 -15.65 6.59
C TYR A 208 16.39 -15.46 5.15
N ALA A 209 17.59 -15.95 4.84
CA ALA A 209 18.14 -15.91 3.48
C ALA A 209 17.25 -16.68 2.48
N ALA A 210 16.72 -17.85 2.86
CA ALA A 210 15.80 -18.61 2.02
C ALA A 210 14.49 -17.85 1.75
N ILE A 211 13.88 -17.28 2.80
CA ILE A 211 12.66 -16.46 2.68
C ILE A 211 12.92 -15.24 1.79
N LYS A 212 14.00 -14.49 2.05
CA LYS A 212 14.40 -13.33 1.25
C LYS A 212 14.64 -13.68 -0.21
N GLY A 213 15.22 -14.85 -0.49
CA GLY A 213 15.42 -15.37 -1.85
C GLY A 213 14.12 -15.59 -2.61
N VAL A 214 13.07 -16.07 -1.95
CA VAL A 214 11.73 -16.23 -2.57
C VAL A 214 11.11 -14.87 -2.89
N PHE A 215 11.16 -13.92 -1.95
CA PHE A 215 10.60 -12.58 -2.15
C PHE A 215 11.32 -11.80 -3.25
N THR A 216 12.66 -11.84 -3.27
CA THR A 216 13.45 -11.15 -4.29
C THR A 216 13.16 -11.67 -5.69
N ARG A 217 13.08 -12.99 -5.88
CA ARG A 217 12.68 -13.59 -7.16
C ARG A 217 11.26 -13.21 -7.59
N ALA A 218 10.32 -13.11 -6.65
CA ALA A 218 8.96 -12.66 -6.95
C ALA A 218 8.88 -11.17 -7.33
N LEU A 219 9.82 -10.36 -6.85
CA LEU A 219 9.89 -8.92 -7.07
C LEU A 219 10.75 -8.52 -8.28
N GLU A 220 11.68 -9.38 -8.72
CA GLU A 220 12.55 -9.13 -9.88
C GLU A 220 11.75 -8.72 -11.12
N PRO A 221 12.13 -7.64 -11.81
CA PRO A 221 11.44 -7.22 -13.03
C PRO A 221 11.50 -8.36 -14.05
N VAL A 222 10.36 -8.75 -14.61
CA VAL A 222 10.30 -9.68 -15.75
C VAL A 222 11.08 -9.03 -16.88
N ARG A 223 12.35 -9.43 -17.04
CA ARG A 223 13.15 -9.01 -18.18
C ARG A 223 12.48 -9.64 -19.40
N PRO A 224 11.99 -8.87 -20.39
CA PRO A 224 11.63 -9.47 -21.66
C PRO A 224 12.88 -10.18 -22.18
N ALA A 225 12.74 -11.43 -22.60
CA ALA A 225 13.85 -12.18 -23.17
C ALA A 225 14.48 -11.32 -24.25
N LEU A 226 15.75 -10.95 -24.07
CA LEU A 226 16.53 -10.31 -25.10
C LEU A 226 16.46 -11.24 -26.32
N LYS A 227 15.78 -10.80 -27.39
CA LYS A 227 15.92 -11.45 -28.68
C LYS A 227 17.42 -11.42 -28.99
N LYS A 228 18.04 -12.59 -29.06
CA LYS A 228 19.39 -12.72 -29.61
C LYS A 228 19.33 -12.12 -31.01
N GLN A 229 20.05 -11.02 -31.20
CA GLN A 229 20.39 -10.52 -32.53
C GLN A 229 21.46 -11.41 -33.13
#